data_AF-A0A9D7RCL8-F1
#
_entry.id   AF-A0A9D7RCL8-F1
#
_cell.length_a   1.000
_cell.length_b   1.000
_cell.length_c   1.000
_cell.angle_alpha   90.00
_cell.angle_beta   90.00
_cell.angle_gamma   90.00
#
_symmetry.space_group_name_H-M   'P 1'
#
loop_
_entity.id
_entity.type
_entity.pdbx_description
1 polymer ?
#
loop_
_entity_poly.entity_id
_entity_poly.type
_entity_poly.pdbx_seq_one_letter_code
_entity_poly.pdbx_strand_id
1 'polypeptide(L)'
;MGTGIEFAFPVDEAPAIINLVIEHLQQSAELTPGYYVNGPIAVRFVRASKAFLAPNQAKFKGTEHDWWCYMEIVRLNSNNPEDDDKELEIYEHLQKILRWMGGRPHWGLNFQFPFDLEYLQSIYPDMDKWLEAKAFFDPNKTFESKAIQSWLS
;
A
#
# COMPACT_ATOMS: atom_id res chain seq x y z
N MET A 1 -9.61 -16.12 8.78
CA MET A 1 -9.76 -14.66 8.65
C MET A 1 -8.87 -14.24 7.47
N GLY A 2 -9.34 -13.38 6.57
CA GLY A 2 -8.53 -12.92 5.44
C GLY A 2 -7.76 -11.65 5.78
N THR A 3 -6.61 -11.47 5.17
CA THR A 3 -5.81 -10.24 5.23
C THR A 3 -5.46 -9.82 3.80
N GLY A 4 -4.79 -8.68 3.59
CA GLY A 4 -4.44 -8.27 2.24
C GLY A 4 -3.46 -7.10 2.21
N ILE A 5 -2.85 -6.89 1.07
CA ILE A 5 -2.09 -5.66 0.79
C ILE A 5 -2.82 -4.88 -0.28
N GLU A 6 -2.74 -3.56 -0.22
CA GLU A 6 -3.35 -2.71 -1.24
C GLU A 6 -2.51 -1.46 -1.48
N PHE A 7 -2.33 -1.14 -2.75
CA PHE A 7 -1.60 0.03 -3.22
C PHE A 7 -2.38 0.77 -4.29
N ALA A 8 -2.28 2.10 -4.26
CA ALA A 8 -2.85 3.00 -5.24
C ALA A 8 -1.77 3.54 -6.19
N PHE A 9 -2.11 3.59 -7.47
CA PHE A 9 -1.26 4.12 -8.54
C PHE A 9 -2.09 4.98 -9.50
N PRO A 10 -1.47 5.93 -10.22
CA PRO A 10 -2.11 6.53 -11.39
C PRO A 10 -2.55 5.47 -12.41
N VAL A 11 -3.70 5.68 -13.05
CA VAL A 11 -4.27 4.72 -14.01
C VAL A 11 -3.34 4.41 -15.18
N ASP A 12 -2.55 5.38 -15.62
CA ASP A 12 -1.59 5.26 -16.70
C ASP A 12 -0.37 4.38 -16.33
N GLU A 13 -0.01 4.29 -15.05
CA GLU A 13 1.04 3.38 -14.57
C GLU A 13 0.51 1.94 -14.36
N ALA A 14 -0.80 1.77 -14.14
CA ALA A 14 -1.41 0.51 -13.69
C ALA A 14 -1.15 -0.70 -14.61
N PRO A 15 -1.25 -0.61 -15.96
CA PRO A 15 -1.00 -1.77 -16.84
C PRO A 15 0.42 -2.33 -16.69
N ALA A 16 1.43 -1.46 -16.58
CA ALA A 16 2.81 -1.88 -16.42
C ALA A 16 3.03 -2.60 -15.08
N ILE A 17 2.39 -2.10 -14.01
CA ILE A 17 2.48 -2.69 -12.67
C ILE A 17 1.78 -4.05 -12.61
N ILE A 18 0.60 -4.17 -13.24
CA ILE A 18 -0.13 -5.45 -13.32
C ILE A 18 0.73 -6.50 -14.03
N ASN A 19 1.33 -6.16 -15.16
CA ASN A 19 2.19 -7.08 -15.90
C ASN A 19 3.40 -7.52 -15.06
N LEU A 20 4.06 -6.58 -14.38
CA LEU A 20 5.19 -6.89 -13.50
C LEU A 20 4.81 -7.86 -12.37
N VAL A 21 3.66 -7.64 -11.72
CA VAL A 21 3.16 -8.53 -10.65
C VAL A 21 2.89 -9.93 -11.21
N ILE A 22 2.23 -10.02 -12.37
CA ILE A 22 1.95 -11.31 -13.02
C ILE A 22 3.26 -12.04 -13.37
N GLU A 23 4.22 -11.35 -13.99
CA GLU A 23 5.53 -11.91 -14.35
C GLU A 23 6.28 -12.42 -13.11
N HIS A 24 6.28 -11.65 -12.02
CA HIS A 24 6.92 -12.05 -10.77
C HIS A 24 6.28 -13.31 -10.16
N LEU A 25 4.96 -13.39 -10.16
CA LEU A 25 4.23 -14.56 -9.67
C LEU A 25 4.50 -15.80 -10.54
N GLN A 26 4.58 -15.64 -11.86
CA GLN A 26 4.94 -16.72 -12.78
C GLN A 26 6.35 -17.24 -12.51
N GLN A 27 7.33 -16.35 -12.38
CA GLN A 27 8.71 -16.74 -12.06
C GLN A 27 8.80 -17.44 -10.70
N SER A 28 8.07 -16.96 -9.71
CA SER A 28 8.10 -17.55 -8.36
C SER A 28 7.49 -18.95 -8.34
N ALA A 29 6.42 -19.17 -9.11
CA ALA A 29 5.80 -20.49 -9.30
C ALA A 29 6.74 -21.51 -9.97
N GLU A 30 7.57 -21.06 -10.92
CA GLU A 30 8.54 -21.93 -11.61
C GLU A 30 9.71 -22.34 -10.69
N LEU A 31 10.20 -21.41 -9.86
CA LEU A 31 11.35 -21.63 -8.98
C LEU A 31 11.00 -22.45 -7.74
N THR A 32 9.80 -22.23 -7.18
CA THR A 32 9.40 -22.82 -5.90
C THR A 32 7.98 -23.40 -6.01
N PRO A 33 7.82 -24.70 -6.33
CA PRO A 33 6.52 -25.34 -6.36
C PRO A 33 5.79 -25.17 -5.02
N GLY A 34 4.57 -24.62 -5.06
CA GLY A 34 3.78 -24.33 -3.85
C GLY A 34 3.79 -22.86 -3.42
N TYR A 35 4.61 -22.02 -4.06
CA TYR A 35 4.71 -20.59 -3.75
C TYR A 35 3.74 -19.77 -4.62
N TYR A 36 2.49 -19.65 -4.17
CA TYR A 36 1.42 -18.99 -4.92
C TYR A 36 0.62 -18.02 -4.04
N VAL A 37 0.09 -16.95 -4.63
CA VAL A 37 -1.00 -16.18 -4.02
C VAL A 37 -2.26 -17.06 -3.95
N ASN A 38 -2.84 -17.15 -2.76
CA ASN A 38 -3.96 -18.04 -2.45
C ASN A 38 -5.33 -17.36 -2.48
N GLY A 39 -5.40 -16.09 -2.89
CA GLY A 39 -6.63 -15.34 -3.05
C GLY A 39 -6.57 -14.40 -4.26
N PRO A 40 -7.67 -13.68 -4.53
CA PRO A 40 -7.79 -12.85 -5.73
C PRO A 40 -6.90 -11.62 -5.68
N ILE A 41 -6.46 -11.19 -6.86
CA ILE A 41 -5.97 -9.83 -7.11
C ILE A 41 -7.15 -9.04 -7.65
N ALA A 42 -7.60 -8.03 -6.91
CA ALA A 42 -8.69 -7.14 -7.27
C ALA A 42 -8.14 -5.78 -7.72
N VAL A 43 -8.69 -5.25 -8.80
CA VAL A 43 -8.37 -3.90 -9.28
C VAL A 43 -9.61 -3.02 -9.26
N ARG A 44 -9.47 -1.78 -8.80
CA ARG A 44 -10.56 -0.81 -8.68
C ARG A 44 -10.11 0.55 -9.17
N PHE A 45 -11.00 1.27 -9.85
CA PHE A 45 -10.72 2.59 -10.40
C PHE A 45 -11.52 3.65 -9.67
N VAL A 46 -10.84 4.71 -9.22
CA VAL A 46 -11.46 5.81 -8.50
C VAL A 46 -10.95 7.16 -8.99
N ARG A 47 -11.74 8.21 -8.76
CA ARG A 47 -11.31 9.59 -8.98
C ARG A 47 -10.25 9.98 -7.95
N ALA A 48 -9.41 10.95 -8.33
CA ALA A 48 -8.48 11.57 -7.42
C ALA A 48 -9.18 12.24 -6.23
N SER A 49 -8.54 12.18 -5.08
CA SER A 49 -8.98 12.82 -3.84
C SER A 49 -8.25 14.15 -3.63
N LYS A 50 -8.95 15.08 -2.98
CA LYS A 50 -8.37 16.35 -2.48
C LYS A 50 -7.80 16.24 -1.06
N ALA A 51 -8.05 15.13 -0.36
CA ALA A 51 -7.53 14.94 0.98
C ALA A 51 -6.01 14.73 0.94
N PHE A 52 -5.29 15.37 1.86
CA PHE A 52 -3.83 15.45 1.85
C PHE A 52 -3.13 14.09 1.90
N LEU A 53 -3.70 13.12 2.62
CA LEU A 53 -3.13 11.78 2.84
C LEU A 53 -3.93 10.65 2.18
N ALA A 54 -4.83 10.97 1.25
CA ALA A 54 -5.52 9.90 0.54
C ALA A 54 -4.54 9.17 -0.40
N PRO A 55 -4.50 7.83 -0.45
CA PRO A 55 -3.61 7.12 -1.38
C PRO A 55 -3.82 7.54 -2.85
N ASN A 56 -5.04 7.95 -3.21
CA ASN A 56 -5.39 8.56 -4.48
C ASN A 56 -5.35 10.10 -4.49
N GLN A 57 -4.52 10.75 -3.67
CA GLN A 57 -4.36 12.21 -3.70
C GLN A 57 -3.92 12.66 -5.11
N ALA A 58 -4.57 13.68 -5.66
CA ALA A 58 -4.35 14.14 -7.04
C ALA A 58 -2.88 14.42 -7.40
N LYS A 59 -2.10 15.02 -6.48
CA LYS A 59 -0.68 15.29 -6.69
C LYS A 59 0.14 14.04 -6.45
N PHE A 60 0.98 13.64 -7.39
CA PHE A 60 1.86 12.48 -7.26
C PHE A 60 3.09 12.67 -8.14
N LYS A 61 4.29 12.37 -7.61
CA LYS A 61 5.58 12.49 -8.34
C LYS A 61 5.78 13.83 -9.08
N GLY A 62 5.24 14.94 -8.54
CA GLY A 62 5.35 16.28 -9.14
C GLY A 62 4.32 16.60 -10.23
N THR A 63 3.40 15.68 -10.54
CA THR A 63 2.32 15.84 -11.51
C THR A 63 0.94 15.69 -10.86
N GLU A 64 -0.12 16.04 -11.59
CA GLU A 64 -1.51 15.82 -11.16
C GLU A 64 -2.17 14.71 -11.98
N HIS A 65 -2.91 13.83 -11.31
CA HIS A 65 -3.60 12.69 -11.92
C HIS A 65 -5.06 12.67 -11.47
N ASP A 66 -5.99 12.48 -12.42
CA ASP A 66 -7.44 12.49 -12.19
C ASP A 66 -8.03 11.13 -11.83
N TRP A 67 -7.36 10.05 -12.22
CA TRP A 67 -7.83 8.68 -12.08
C TRP A 67 -6.74 7.79 -11.50
N TRP A 68 -7.16 6.95 -10.56
CA TRP A 68 -6.28 6.08 -9.79
C TRP A 68 -6.79 4.65 -9.86
N CYS A 69 -5.85 3.71 -9.89
CA CYS A 69 -6.08 2.29 -9.77
C CYS A 69 -5.62 1.84 -8.38
N TYR A 70 -6.53 1.23 -7.62
CA TYR A 70 -6.20 0.46 -6.42
C TYR A 70 -6.02 -1.00 -6.83
N MET A 71 -4.90 -1.58 -6.45
CA MET A 71 -4.62 -3.00 -6.60
C MET A 71 -4.58 -3.63 -5.21
N GLU A 72 -5.55 -4.47 -4.92
CA GLU A 72 -5.66 -5.25 -3.68
C GLU A 72 -5.29 -6.70 -3.97
N ILE A 73 -4.39 -7.26 -3.17
CA ILE A 73 -4.04 -8.67 -3.21
C ILE A 73 -4.51 -9.29 -1.89
N VAL A 74 -5.48 -10.21 -1.98
CA VAL A 74 -6.15 -10.78 -0.81
C VAL A 74 -5.52 -12.10 -0.43
N ARG A 75 -5.15 -12.23 0.83
CA ARG A 75 -4.63 -13.44 1.47
C ARG A 75 -5.73 -14.17 2.25
N LEU A 76 -5.81 -15.48 2.06
CA LEU A 76 -6.58 -16.35 2.94
C LEU A 76 -5.62 -16.95 3.98
N ASN A 77 -5.71 -16.59 5.25
CA ASN A 77 -4.76 -17.11 6.24
C ASN A 77 -4.91 -18.63 6.39
N SER A 78 -3.78 -19.34 6.37
CA SER A 78 -3.74 -20.78 6.58
C SER A 78 -3.85 -21.13 8.07
N ASN A 79 -4.46 -22.28 8.36
CA ASN A 79 -4.43 -22.86 9.71
C ASN A 79 -3.17 -23.73 9.93
N ASN A 80 -2.39 -23.98 8.87
CA ASN A 80 -1.10 -24.66 8.93
C ASN A 80 0.01 -23.59 9.03
N PRO A 81 0.82 -23.56 10.11
CA PRO A 81 1.87 -22.55 10.30
C PRO A 81 2.88 -22.49 9.14
N GLU A 82 3.31 -23.62 8.59
CA GLU A 82 4.31 -23.64 7.52
C GLU A 82 3.79 -23.04 6.21
N ASP A 83 2.49 -23.23 5.94
CA ASP A 83 1.84 -22.63 4.78
C ASP A 83 1.58 -21.14 5.03
N ASP A 84 1.16 -20.78 6.24
CA ASP A 84 0.92 -19.38 6.65
C ASP A 84 2.20 -18.53 6.52
N ASP A 85 3.35 -19.07 6.92
CA ASP A 85 4.66 -18.41 6.81
C ASP A 85 5.07 -18.19 5.34
N LYS A 86 4.94 -19.21 4.48
CA LYS A 86 5.22 -19.08 3.03
C LYS A 86 4.32 -18.07 2.37
N GLU A 87 3.05 -18.04 2.75
CA GLU A 87 2.11 -17.04 2.27
C GLU A 87 2.57 -15.65 2.70
N LEU A 88 2.88 -15.40 3.99
CA LEU A 88 3.36 -14.10 4.44
C LEU A 88 4.60 -13.64 3.66
N GLU A 89 5.54 -14.53 3.40
CA GLU A 89 6.74 -14.24 2.61
C GLU A 89 6.40 -13.70 1.21
N ILE A 90 5.45 -14.32 0.50
CA ILE A 90 4.98 -13.85 -0.82
C ILE A 90 4.43 -12.43 -0.72
N TYR A 91 3.58 -12.18 0.27
CA TYR A 91 2.92 -10.88 0.43
C TYR A 91 3.91 -9.79 0.82
N GLU A 92 4.93 -10.11 1.63
CA GLU A 92 6.03 -9.19 1.92
C GLU A 92 6.83 -8.83 0.66
N HIS A 93 7.10 -9.81 -0.23
CA HIS A 93 7.77 -9.55 -1.51
C HIS A 93 6.92 -8.68 -2.43
N LEU A 94 5.64 -9.00 -2.60
CA LEU A 94 4.71 -8.19 -3.40
C LEU A 94 4.57 -6.77 -2.84
N GLN A 95 4.49 -6.62 -1.52
CA GLN A 95 4.45 -5.30 -0.87
C GLN A 95 5.71 -4.48 -1.15
N LYS A 96 6.89 -5.11 -1.14
CA LYS A 96 8.16 -4.44 -1.50
C LYS A 96 8.16 -4.02 -2.97
N ILE A 97 7.70 -4.87 -3.88
CA ILE A 97 7.60 -4.56 -5.32
C ILE A 97 6.67 -3.37 -5.55
N LEU A 98 5.46 -3.42 -5.01
CA LEU A 98 4.47 -2.35 -5.17
C LEU A 98 4.96 -1.02 -4.59
N ARG A 99 5.66 -1.06 -3.44
CA ARG A 99 6.35 0.10 -2.87
C ARG A 99 7.45 0.63 -3.80
N TRP A 100 8.30 -0.24 -4.35
CA TRP A 100 9.38 0.15 -5.26
C TRP A 100 8.87 0.80 -6.55
N MET A 101 7.71 0.38 -7.04
CA MET A 101 7.04 1.01 -8.18
C MET A 101 6.46 2.40 -7.85
N GLY A 102 6.59 2.85 -6.60
CA GLY A 102 6.10 4.15 -6.11
C GLY A 102 4.64 4.14 -5.69
N GLY A 103 4.05 2.96 -5.47
CA GLY A 103 2.66 2.85 -5.06
C GLY A 103 2.42 3.47 -3.69
N ARG A 104 1.26 4.07 -3.52
CA ARG A 104 0.82 4.57 -2.21
C ARG A 104 0.08 3.47 -1.47
N PRO A 105 0.58 3.00 -0.32
CA PRO A 105 -0.07 1.94 0.46
C PRO A 105 -1.43 2.41 1.00
N HIS A 106 -2.43 1.52 0.97
CA HIS A 106 -3.66 1.69 1.73
C HIS A 106 -3.38 1.66 3.24
N TRP A 107 -4.00 2.58 3.98
CA TRP A 107 -3.73 2.77 5.41
C TRP A 107 -4.16 1.59 6.30
N GLY A 108 -5.17 0.82 5.88
CA GLY A 108 -5.84 -0.17 6.73
C GLY A 108 -5.59 -1.64 6.41
N LEU A 109 -4.68 -1.97 5.48
CA LEU A 109 -4.52 -3.36 4.99
C LEU A 109 -3.09 -3.90 5.13
N ASN A 110 -2.08 -3.09 4.81
CA ASN A 110 -0.70 -3.55 4.61
C ASN A 110 0.00 -4.11 5.87
N PHE A 111 0.78 -5.18 5.72
CA PHE A 111 1.45 -5.88 6.82
C PHE A 111 2.72 -5.15 7.26
N GLN A 112 2.77 -4.75 8.54
CA GLN A 112 3.94 -4.12 9.17
C GLN A 112 4.58 -3.03 8.29
N PHE A 113 3.75 -2.28 7.55
CA PHE A 113 4.26 -1.33 6.59
C PHE A 113 4.94 -0.17 7.34
N PRO A 114 6.20 0.17 7.02
CA PRO A 114 6.96 1.18 7.75
C PRO A 114 6.51 2.57 7.30
N PHE A 115 5.40 3.03 7.87
CA PHE A 115 4.99 4.41 7.77
C PHE A 115 5.85 5.24 8.71
N ASP A 116 7.00 5.71 8.25
CA ASP A 116 7.79 6.74 8.95
C ASP A 116 7.60 8.10 8.27
N LEU A 117 7.92 9.18 8.99
CA LEU A 117 7.63 10.53 8.53
C LEU A 117 8.39 10.87 7.23
N GLU A 118 9.65 10.44 7.13
CA GLU A 118 10.48 10.64 5.93
C GLU A 118 9.82 9.99 4.70
N TYR A 119 9.41 8.73 4.83
CA TYR A 119 8.69 8.04 3.79
C TYR A 119 7.38 8.74 3.45
N LEU A 120 6.57 9.13 4.44
CA LEU A 120 5.31 9.82 4.21
C LEU A 120 5.48 11.15 3.47
N GLN A 121 6.47 11.95 3.84
CA GLN A 121 6.82 13.20 3.15
C GLN A 121 7.28 12.93 1.71
N SER A 122 7.97 11.81 1.47
CA SER A 122 8.40 11.44 0.12
C SER A 122 7.24 11.11 -0.82
N ILE A 123 6.13 10.56 -0.31
CA ILE A 123 4.98 10.13 -1.13
C ILE A 123 3.78 11.07 -1.08
N TYR A 124 3.67 11.97 -0.09
CA TYR A 124 2.56 12.91 0.07
C TYR A 124 3.05 14.37 0.05
N PRO A 125 2.89 15.09 -1.08
CA PRO A 125 3.36 16.48 -1.22
C PRO A 125 2.73 17.50 -0.26
N ASP A 126 1.59 17.18 0.34
CA ASP A 126 0.90 18.07 1.30
C ASP A 126 0.98 17.53 2.75
N MET A 127 1.97 16.68 3.07
CA MET A 127 2.17 16.11 4.41
C MET A 127 2.30 17.21 5.48
N ASP A 128 3.07 18.27 5.21
CA ASP A 128 3.26 19.36 6.17
C ASP A 128 1.96 20.11 6.48
N LYS A 129 1.11 20.33 5.47
CA LYS A 129 -0.22 20.93 5.66
C LYS A 129 -1.13 20.04 6.49
N TRP A 130 -1.01 18.72 6.32
CA TRP A 130 -1.73 17.78 7.16
C TRP A 130 -1.26 17.84 8.61
N LEU A 131 0.05 17.93 8.85
CA LEU A 131 0.61 18.09 10.20
C LEU A 131 0.15 19.38 10.87
N GLU A 132 0.14 20.50 10.15
CA GLU A 132 -0.41 21.77 10.63
C GLU A 132 -1.89 21.65 11.00
N ALA A 133 -2.70 21.09 10.10
CA ALA A 133 -4.12 20.88 10.35
C ALA A 133 -4.35 19.96 11.56
N LYS A 134 -3.57 18.89 11.68
CA LYS A 134 -3.63 17.95 12.80
C LYS A 134 -3.32 18.68 14.13
N ALA A 135 -2.25 19.48 14.17
CA ALA A 135 -1.87 20.22 15.37
C ALA A 135 -2.91 21.28 15.75
N PHE A 136 -3.55 21.90 14.76
CA PHE A 136 -4.61 22.87 14.98
C PHE A 136 -5.88 22.25 15.58
N PHE A 137 -6.34 21.12 15.02
CA PHE A 137 -7.59 20.47 15.46
C PHE A 137 -7.42 19.55 16.68
N ASP A 138 -6.24 18.98 16.89
CA ASP A 138 -5.94 18.08 18.02
C ASP A 138 -4.66 18.51 18.77
N PRO A 139 -4.66 19.71 19.37
CA PRO A 139 -3.48 20.26 20.05
C PRO A 139 -3.03 19.41 21.25
N ASN A 140 -3.96 18.67 21.86
CA ASN A 140 -3.70 17.81 23.01
C ASN A 140 -3.42 16.36 22.62
N LYS A 141 -3.33 16.05 21.32
CA LYS A 141 -3.03 14.70 20.79
C LYS A 141 -4.00 13.62 21.28
N THR A 142 -5.26 13.99 21.52
CA THR A 142 -6.30 13.09 22.03
C THR A 142 -6.60 11.96 21.05
N PHE A 143 -6.40 12.19 19.75
CA PHE A 143 -6.68 11.21 18.70
C PHE A 143 -5.42 10.49 18.17
N GLU A 144 -4.28 10.62 18.85
CA GLU A 144 -3.06 9.89 18.48
C GLU A 144 -3.00 8.50 19.13
N SER A 145 -2.93 7.46 18.29
CA SER A 145 -2.56 6.12 18.74
C SER A 145 -1.02 5.99 18.82
N LYS A 146 -0.54 4.94 19.51
CA LYS A 146 0.89 4.59 19.51
C LYS A 146 1.47 4.40 18.11
N ALA A 147 0.66 3.88 17.18
CA ALA A 147 1.08 3.71 15.78
C ALA A 147 1.31 5.07 15.13
N ILE A 148 0.36 6.00 15.23
CA ILE A 148 0.50 7.36 14.68
C ILE A 148 1.69 8.08 15.32
N GLN A 149 1.90 7.94 16.63
CA GLN A 149 3.07 8.52 17.30
C GLN A 149 4.38 7.97 16.74
N SER A 150 4.47 6.67 16.51
CA SER A 150 5.64 6.03 15.89
C SER A 150 5.85 6.43 14.44
N TRP A 151 4.79 6.78 13.71
CA TRP A 151 4.90 7.22 12.32
C TRP A 151 5.40 8.66 12.20
N LEU A 152 5.20 9.46 13.25
CA LEU A 152 5.47 10.90 13.26
C LEU A 152 6.67 11.29 14.13
N SER A 153 7.31 10.32 14.79
CA SER A 153 8.53 10.51 15.59
C SER A 153 9.79 10.47 14.74
#